data_AF-A0A819S1H4-F1
#
_entry.id   AF-A0A819S1H4-F1
#
_cell.length_a   1.000
_cell.length_b   1.000
_cell.length_c   1.000
_cell.angle_alpha   90.00
_cell.angle_beta   90.00
_cell.angle_gamma   90.00
#
_symmetry.space_group_name_H-M   'P 1'
#
loop_
_entity.id
_entity.type
_entity.pdbx_description
1 polymer ?
#
loop_
_entity_poly.entity_id
_entity_poly.type
_entity_poly.pdbx_seq_one_letter_code
_entity_poly.pdbx_strand_id
1 'polypeptide(L)'
;MYGNLFVYDSKSNLVAFESGSLSSSRCLILIGGLTDGLLSLPYVEKLSSKLESLSKPYSLIQPLFRSSNLQYGWHTIDDDIQDLNILIDYLINNRNHLLSIILMGHSTGCQDIIHYLRQHKKHPKIHRVILQGPVSDRQYLSTLSSTKDQLDYCLNHLENKKEWLPRYLHDPPLTIERCLSLNQENSIEDLFSSDLRDEQLKNIYENIETPIT
;
A
#
# COMPACT_ATOMS: atom_id res chain seq x y z
N MET A 1 -13.08 12.23 14.77
CA MET A 1 -11.62 12.08 14.98
C MET A 1 -10.88 13.39 14.74
N TYR A 2 -9.95 13.76 15.63
CA TYR A 2 -9.08 14.94 15.49
C TYR A 2 -7.62 14.52 15.28
N GLY A 3 -6.80 15.39 14.70
CA GLY A 3 -5.41 15.07 14.38
C GLY A 3 -4.68 16.19 13.65
N ASN A 4 -3.42 15.93 13.28
CA ASN A 4 -2.56 16.83 12.53
C ASN A 4 -2.45 16.38 11.08
N LEU A 5 -2.66 17.30 10.14
CA LEU A 5 -2.31 17.12 8.73
C LEU A 5 -0.94 17.76 8.49
N PHE A 6 -0.03 17.03 7.86
CA PHE A 6 1.32 17.53 7.53
C PHE A 6 1.76 17.07 6.14
N VAL A 7 2.64 17.85 5.53
CA VAL A 7 3.27 17.54 4.24
C VAL A 7 4.56 16.78 4.53
N TYR A 8 4.72 15.58 3.97
CA TYR A 8 5.92 14.77 4.12
C TYR A 8 6.81 14.75 2.86
N ASP A 9 6.24 15.07 1.70
CA ASP A 9 7.00 15.37 0.48
C ASP A 9 6.45 16.63 -0.21
N SER A 10 7.20 17.73 -0.17
CA SER A 10 6.81 18.97 -0.83
C SER A 10 6.97 18.94 -2.35
N LYS A 11 7.76 18.00 -2.90
CA LYS A 11 7.96 17.91 -4.35
C LYS A 11 6.74 17.32 -5.04
N SER A 12 6.19 16.25 -4.46
CA SER A 12 4.99 15.58 -4.98
C SER A 12 3.70 16.00 -4.27
N ASN A 13 3.78 16.96 -3.34
CA ASN A 13 2.68 17.45 -2.50
C ASN A 13 1.98 16.35 -1.69
N LEU A 14 2.75 15.38 -1.18
CA LEU A 14 2.20 14.28 -0.41
C LEU A 14 2.02 14.65 1.05
N VAL A 15 0.85 14.30 1.57
CA VAL A 15 0.41 14.62 2.92
C VAL A 15 0.08 13.38 3.70
N ALA A 16 0.22 13.45 5.01
CA ALA A 16 -0.25 12.43 5.92
C ALA A 16 -1.04 13.05 7.07
N PHE A 17 -2.05 12.31 7.52
CA PHE A 17 -2.87 12.67 8.65
C PHE A 17 -2.52 11.79 9.85
N GLU A 18 -2.13 12.42 10.95
CA GLU A 18 -1.81 11.76 12.21
C GLU A 18 -2.90 12.00 13.25
N SER A 19 -3.35 10.93 13.91
CA SER A 19 -4.36 10.96 14.97
C SER A 19 -3.95 10.10 16.17
N GLY A 20 -4.73 10.14 17.26
CA GLY A 20 -4.42 9.43 18.50
C GLY A 20 -3.33 10.14 19.30
N SER A 21 -2.44 9.39 19.93
CA SER A 21 -1.41 9.95 20.83
C SER A 21 -0.26 10.63 20.07
N LEU A 22 -0.45 11.88 19.63
CA LEU A 22 0.50 12.65 18.81
C LEU A 22 1.91 12.80 19.42
N SER A 23 2.02 12.79 20.76
CA SER A 23 3.30 12.85 21.47
C SER A 23 3.97 11.48 21.68
N SER A 24 3.39 10.41 21.14
CA SER A 24 3.94 9.07 21.31
C SER A 24 5.26 8.90 20.59
N SER A 25 6.17 8.16 21.22
CA SER A 25 7.37 7.61 20.59
C SER A 25 7.10 6.41 19.69
N ARG A 26 5.83 6.09 19.43
CA ARG A 26 5.41 4.96 18.62
C ARG A 26 4.31 5.38 17.66
N CYS A 27 4.40 4.94 16.42
CA CYS A 27 3.32 5.14 15.45
C CYS A 27 2.99 3.85 14.70
N LEU A 28 1.75 3.79 14.22
CA LEU A 28 1.29 2.82 13.24
C LEU A 28 1.00 3.59 11.95
N ILE A 29 1.63 3.19 10.85
CA ILE A 29 1.35 3.72 9.51
C ILE A 29 0.34 2.76 8.86
N LEU A 30 -0.86 3.27 8.56
CA LEU A 30 -1.92 2.53 7.90
C LEU A 30 -1.93 2.87 6.42
N ILE A 31 -1.63 1.88 5.59
CA ILE A 31 -1.60 1.96 4.13
C ILE A 31 -2.91 1.35 3.61
N GLY A 32 -3.71 2.17 2.92
CA GLY A 32 -5.00 1.77 2.35
C GLY A 32 -4.86 0.95 1.07
N GLY A 33 -5.99 0.55 0.49
CA GLY A 33 -6.06 -0.03 -0.84
C GLY A 33 -5.98 1.02 -1.96
N LEU A 34 -5.98 0.56 -3.21
CA LEU A 34 -5.83 1.40 -4.42
C LEU A 34 -6.85 2.56 -4.51
N THR A 35 -8.05 2.35 -3.97
CA THR A 35 -9.14 3.32 -3.99
C THR A 35 -9.15 4.26 -2.80
N ASP A 36 -8.33 3.97 -1.79
CA ASP A 36 -8.41 4.61 -0.50
C ASP A 36 -7.64 5.93 -0.44
N GLY A 37 -8.04 6.73 0.54
CA GLY A 37 -7.37 7.96 0.95
C GLY A 37 -7.54 8.17 2.45
N LEU A 38 -7.34 9.40 2.91
CA LEU A 38 -7.51 9.74 4.32
C LEU A 38 -8.95 9.44 4.78
N LEU A 39 -9.09 8.74 5.91
CA LEU A 39 -10.38 8.47 6.56
C LEU A 39 -11.37 7.61 5.74
N SER A 40 -10.91 6.99 4.64
CA SER A 40 -11.73 6.14 3.77
C SER A 40 -12.22 4.86 4.47
N LEU A 41 -11.41 4.30 5.36
CA LEU A 41 -11.68 3.02 6.00
C LEU A 41 -12.58 3.18 7.25
N PRO A 42 -13.70 2.44 7.34
CA PRO A 42 -14.73 2.66 8.36
C PRO A 42 -14.28 2.37 9.79
N TYR A 43 -13.16 1.66 9.96
CA TYR A 43 -12.63 1.29 11.28
C TYR A 43 -11.53 2.22 11.78
N VAL A 44 -11.10 3.22 10.99
CA VAL A 44 -9.95 4.09 11.33
C VAL A 44 -10.14 4.84 12.64
N GLU A 45 -11.32 5.40 12.89
CA GLU A 45 -11.57 6.13 14.13
C GLU A 45 -11.49 5.21 15.35
N LYS A 46 -12.12 4.03 15.27
CA LYS A 46 -12.03 3.02 16.34
C LYS A 46 -10.61 2.52 16.55
N LEU A 47 -9.86 2.33 15.47
CA LEU A 47 -8.45 1.93 15.51
C LEU A 47 -7.60 3.00 16.22
N SER A 48 -7.75 4.28 15.83
CA SER A 48 -7.05 5.41 16.43
C SER A 48 -7.31 5.50 17.94
N SER A 49 -8.59 5.49 18.35
CA SER A 49 -8.96 5.49 19.77
C SER A 49 -8.41 4.28 20.53
N LYS A 50 -8.39 3.10 19.90
CA LYS A 50 -7.86 1.90 20.55
C LYS A 50 -6.36 1.99 20.75
N LEU A 51 -5.61 2.45 19.75
CA LEU A 51 -4.17 2.66 19.80
C LEU A 51 -3.77 3.69 20.87
N GLU A 52 -4.54 4.76 21.02
CA GLU A 52 -4.35 5.77 22.05
C GLU A 52 -4.60 5.22 23.47
N SER A 53 -5.57 4.32 23.64
CA SER A 53 -5.91 3.73 24.94
C SER A 53 -4.93 2.66 25.48
N LEU A 54 -3.92 2.27 24.68
CA LEU A 54 -2.95 1.25 25.10
C LEU A 54 -2.02 1.77 26.20
N SER A 55 -1.54 0.87 27.06
CA SER A 55 -0.54 1.22 28.10
C SER A 55 0.75 1.82 27.53
N LYS A 56 1.09 1.43 26.30
CA LYS A 56 2.09 2.07 25.45
C LYS A 56 1.37 2.60 24.21
N PRO A 57 0.91 3.86 24.21
CA PRO A 57 0.05 4.37 23.16
C PRO A 57 0.80 4.52 21.84
N TYR A 58 0.05 4.52 20.74
CA TYR A 58 0.55 4.81 19.40
C TYR A 58 -0.22 6.00 18.83
N SER A 59 0.43 6.78 17.98
CA SER A 59 -0.29 7.58 16.99
C SER A 59 -0.60 6.76 15.74
N LEU A 60 -1.67 7.12 15.04
CA LEU A 60 -2.08 6.52 13.78
C LEU A 60 -1.79 7.49 12.65
N ILE A 61 -0.94 7.11 11.71
CA ILE A 61 -0.58 7.88 10.52
C ILE A 61 -1.27 7.25 9.30
N GLN A 62 -1.99 8.07 8.55
CA GLN A 62 -2.59 7.73 7.26
C GLN A 62 -1.95 8.61 6.18
N PRO A 63 -1.05 8.09 5.33
CA PRO A 63 -0.50 8.84 4.22
C PRO A 63 -1.42 8.83 3.00
N LEU A 64 -1.31 9.87 2.17
CA LEU A 64 -1.70 9.80 0.76
C LEU A 64 -0.45 9.54 -0.07
N PHE A 65 -0.46 8.46 -0.84
CA PHE A 65 0.51 8.20 -1.88
C PHE A 65 0.05 8.82 -3.20
N ARG A 66 0.95 8.87 -4.18
CA ARG A 66 0.62 9.29 -5.54
C ARG A 66 -0.47 8.41 -6.17
N SER A 67 -0.55 7.14 -5.80
CA SER A 67 -1.57 6.19 -6.25
C SER A 67 -2.94 6.33 -5.55
N SER A 68 -3.02 7.05 -4.43
CA SER A 68 -4.24 7.16 -3.62
C SER A 68 -5.39 7.85 -4.36
N ASN A 69 -6.63 7.65 -3.88
CA ASN A 69 -7.85 8.26 -4.46
C ASN A 69 -8.05 7.95 -5.95
N LEU A 70 -7.97 6.68 -6.34
CA LEU A 70 -8.17 6.21 -7.72
C LEU A 70 -7.08 6.64 -8.73
N GLN A 71 -5.92 7.07 -8.25
CA GLN A 71 -4.79 7.47 -9.12
C GLN A 71 -3.81 6.32 -9.40
N TYR A 72 -4.08 5.13 -8.86
CA TYR A 72 -3.29 3.91 -9.07
C TYR A 72 -3.16 3.50 -10.54
N GLY A 73 -3.97 4.05 -11.44
CA GLY A 73 -3.98 3.68 -12.85
C GLY A 73 -2.68 3.96 -13.61
N TRP A 74 -1.93 4.96 -13.17
CA TRP A 74 -0.65 5.39 -13.77
C TRP A 74 0.55 5.16 -12.85
N HIS A 75 0.31 5.03 -11.55
CA HIS A 75 1.33 4.78 -10.55
C HIS A 75 1.52 3.28 -10.31
N THR A 76 2.76 2.85 -10.17
CA THR A 76 3.09 1.44 -9.90
C THR A 76 3.34 1.23 -8.41
N ILE A 77 3.40 -0.04 -8.00
CA ILE A 77 3.81 -0.38 -6.63
C ILE A 77 5.17 0.22 -6.26
N ASP A 78 6.09 0.38 -7.23
CA ASP A 78 7.39 1.01 -6.99
C ASP A 78 7.27 2.51 -6.66
N ASP A 79 6.24 3.19 -7.17
CA ASP A 79 5.94 4.57 -6.75
C ASP A 79 5.48 4.59 -5.29
N ASP A 80 4.64 3.64 -4.89
CA ASP A 80 4.14 3.53 -3.51
C ASP A 80 5.27 3.22 -2.52
N ILE A 81 6.24 2.38 -2.91
CA ILE A 81 7.43 2.11 -2.08
C ILE A 81 8.30 3.36 -1.94
N GLN A 82 8.46 4.14 -3.00
CA GLN A 82 9.19 5.41 -2.92
C GLN A 82 8.48 6.37 -1.96
N ASP A 83 7.16 6.50 -2.06
CA ASP A 83 6.37 7.40 -1.20
C ASP A 83 6.44 6.95 0.27
N LEU A 84 6.38 5.65 0.53
CA LEU A 84 6.53 5.07 1.87
C LEU A 84 7.94 5.31 2.45
N ASN A 85 9.00 5.16 1.65
CA ASN A 85 10.37 5.47 2.09
C ASN A 85 10.49 6.94 2.49
N ILE A 86 9.99 7.86 1.65
CA ILE A 86 10.05 9.30 1.95
C ILE A 86 9.27 9.64 3.23
N LEU A 87 8.11 9.02 3.44
CA LEU A 87 7.34 9.19 4.68
C LEU A 87 8.11 8.69 5.91
N ILE A 88 8.69 7.49 5.85
CA ILE A 88 9.45 6.91 6.97
C ILE A 88 10.65 7.79 7.31
N ASP A 89 11.41 8.23 6.30
CA ASP A 89 12.55 9.13 6.47
C ASP A 89 12.11 10.47 7.07
N TYR A 90 11.00 11.04 6.58
CA TYR A 90 10.43 12.26 7.12
C TYR A 90 10.12 12.11 8.62
N LEU A 91 9.44 11.02 9.01
CA LEU A 91 9.07 10.76 10.40
C LEU A 91 10.31 10.60 11.29
N ILE A 92 11.32 9.87 10.84
CA ILE A 92 12.57 9.65 11.59
C ILE A 92 13.33 10.96 11.78
N ASN A 93 13.44 11.77 10.72
CA ASN A 93 14.21 13.01 10.75
C ASN A 93 13.51 14.14 11.52
N ASN A 94 12.18 14.15 11.57
CA ASN A 94 11.42 15.20 12.25
C ASN A 94 10.93 14.79 13.65
N ARG A 95 11.07 13.51 14.04
CA ARG A 95 10.66 13.00 15.36
C ARG A 95 11.82 12.29 16.05
N ASN A 96 12.70 13.07 16.68
CA ASN A 96 13.85 12.54 17.44
C ASN A 96 13.47 11.51 18.53
N HIS A 97 12.25 11.59 19.04
CA HIS A 97 11.73 10.68 20.07
C HIS A 97 11.06 9.42 19.49
N LEU A 98 10.97 9.25 18.16
CA LEU A 98 10.33 8.09 17.53
C LEU A 98 11.19 6.84 17.71
N LEU A 99 10.65 5.85 18.43
CA LEU A 99 11.33 4.60 18.77
C LEU A 99 10.81 3.41 17.97
N SER A 100 9.54 3.40 17.57
CA SER A 100 8.90 2.24 16.93
C SER A 100 7.88 2.65 15.88
N ILE A 101 7.96 1.99 14.73
CA ILE A 101 6.99 2.04 13.64
C ILE A 101 6.39 0.64 13.49
N ILE A 102 5.07 0.59 13.33
CA ILE A 102 4.34 -0.57 12.82
C ILE A 102 3.78 -0.19 11.46
N LEU A 103 3.92 -1.06 10.46
CA LEU A 103 3.19 -0.91 9.20
C LEU A 103 1.93 -1.78 9.27
N MET A 104 0.81 -1.25 8.81
CA MET A 104 -0.43 -2.00 8.63
C MET A 104 -0.95 -1.76 7.23
N GLY A 105 -1.09 -2.84 6.46
CA GLY A 105 -1.65 -2.80 5.12
C GLY A 105 -3.11 -3.19 5.18
N HIS A 106 -3.96 -2.47 4.46
CA HIS A 106 -5.35 -2.83 4.20
C HIS A 106 -5.50 -3.20 2.74
N SER A 107 -6.10 -4.35 2.44
CA SER A 107 -6.35 -4.78 1.06
C SER A 107 -5.04 -4.74 0.23
N THR A 108 -5.00 -4.02 -0.89
CA THR A 108 -3.80 -3.88 -1.74
C THR A 108 -2.64 -3.18 -1.05
N GLY A 109 -2.86 -2.38 0.01
CA GLY A 109 -1.78 -1.85 0.84
C GLY A 109 -0.95 -2.95 1.54
N CYS A 110 -1.44 -4.18 1.58
CA CYS A 110 -0.63 -5.35 1.97
C CYS A 110 0.47 -5.65 0.95
N GLN A 111 0.21 -5.44 -0.34
CA GLN A 111 1.17 -5.65 -1.42
C GLN A 111 2.33 -4.66 -1.27
N ASP A 112 2.02 -3.39 -1.02
CA ASP A 112 3.02 -2.34 -0.76
C ASP A 112 3.97 -2.74 0.37
N ILE A 113 3.44 -3.26 1.48
CA ILE A 113 4.30 -3.65 2.59
C ILE A 113 5.18 -4.85 2.24
N ILE A 114 4.63 -5.88 1.58
CA ILE A 114 5.46 -7.02 1.18
C ILE A 114 6.55 -6.58 0.20
N HIS A 115 6.22 -5.73 -0.77
CA HIS A 115 7.20 -5.23 -1.73
C HIS A 115 8.25 -4.33 -1.06
N TYR A 116 7.85 -3.49 -0.11
CA TYR A 116 8.78 -2.73 0.75
C TYR A 116 9.76 -3.67 1.47
N LEU A 117 9.26 -4.72 2.14
CA LEU A 117 10.10 -5.64 2.92
C LEU A 117 11.04 -6.48 2.05
N ARG A 118 10.66 -6.78 0.79
CA ARG A 118 11.54 -7.45 -0.18
C ARG A 118 12.75 -6.59 -0.55
N GLN A 119 12.57 -5.27 -0.60
CA GLN A 119 13.66 -4.32 -0.85
C GLN A 119 14.44 -3.98 0.43
N HIS A 120 13.76 -4.02 1.58
CA HIS A 120 14.28 -3.65 2.90
C HIS A 120 14.12 -4.80 3.89
N LYS A 121 14.97 -5.83 3.76
CA LYS A 121 14.91 -7.08 4.57
C LYS A 121 14.56 -6.82 6.05
N LYS A 122 15.18 -5.78 6.61
CA LYS A 122 14.92 -5.28 7.96
C LYS A 122 15.19 -3.78 8.06
N HIS A 123 14.25 -3.04 8.64
CA HIS A 123 14.42 -1.63 8.98
C HIS A 123 14.52 -1.45 10.51
N PRO A 124 15.52 -0.73 11.05
CA PRO A 124 15.78 -0.69 12.50
C PRO A 124 14.65 -0.10 13.35
N LYS A 125 13.76 0.70 12.74
CA LYS A 125 12.59 1.29 13.42
C LYS A 125 11.29 0.53 13.18
N ILE A 126 11.21 -0.36 12.18
CA ILE A 126 9.99 -1.10 11.86
C ILE A 126 10.06 -2.45 12.55
N HIS A 127 9.21 -2.61 13.57
CA HIS A 127 9.30 -3.77 14.47
C HIS A 127 8.29 -4.87 14.13
N ARG A 128 7.22 -4.51 13.42
CA ARG A 128 6.13 -5.43 13.07
C ARG A 128 5.38 -4.90 11.86
N VAL A 129 4.82 -5.84 11.12
CA VAL A 129 3.87 -5.62 10.04
C VAL A 129 2.56 -6.33 10.34
N ILE A 130 1.44 -5.71 9.97
CA ILE A 130 0.11 -6.28 10.04
C ILE A 130 -0.48 -6.29 8.63
N LEU A 131 -0.93 -7.45 8.14
CA LEU A 131 -1.59 -7.57 6.84
C LEU A 131 -3.09 -7.80 7.04
N GLN A 132 -3.91 -6.78 6.81
CA GLN A 132 -5.35 -6.86 7.00
C GLN A 132 -6.07 -7.04 5.67
N GLY A 133 -6.63 -8.24 5.48
CA GLY A 133 -7.31 -8.62 4.26
C GLY A 133 -6.39 -8.69 3.03
N PRO A 134 -5.22 -9.35 3.10
CA PRO A 134 -4.35 -9.54 1.94
C PRO A 134 -5.07 -10.47 0.94
N VAL A 135 -5.53 -9.91 -0.18
CA VAL A 135 -6.23 -10.64 -1.24
C VAL A 135 -5.49 -10.48 -2.56
N SER A 136 -5.61 -11.47 -3.44
CA SER A 136 -5.07 -11.40 -4.79
C SER A 136 -5.98 -10.55 -5.69
N ASP A 137 -5.43 -9.45 -6.20
CA ASP A 137 -6.11 -8.67 -7.24
C ASP A 137 -6.35 -9.51 -8.48
N ARG A 138 -5.37 -10.31 -8.92
CA ARG A 138 -5.52 -11.20 -10.08
C ARG A 138 -6.73 -12.11 -9.92
N GLN A 139 -6.86 -12.79 -8.78
CA GLN A 139 -7.97 -13.70 -8.55
C GLN A 139 -9.30 -12.97 -8.40
N TYR A 140 -9.33 -11.84 -7.68
CA TYR A 140 -10.53 -11.01 -7.54
C TYR A 140 -10.99 -10.48 -8.91
N LEU A 141 -10.10 -9.85 -9.67
CA LEU A 141 -10.38 -9.29 -10.98
C LEU A 141 -10.80 -10.38 -11.97
N SER A 142 -10.24 -11.59 -11.90
CA SER A 142 -10.67 -12.71 -12.75
C SER A 142 -12.15 -13.08 -12.61
N THR A 143 -12.80 -12.70 -11.51
CA THR A 143 -14.24 -12.93 -11.30
C THR A 143 -15.13 -11.90 -12.00
N LEU A 144 -14.55 -10.77 -12.45
CA LEU A 144 -15.27 -9.71 -13.12
C LEU A 144 -15.38 -9.99 -14.62
N SER A 145 -16.56 -9.80 -15.19
CA SER A 145 -16.81 -10.06 -16.61
C SER A 145 -16.00 -9.15 -17.54
N SER A 146 -15.66 -7.94 -17.10
CA SER A 146 -14.90 -6.96 -17.88
C SER A 146 -13.41 -7.31 -18.04
N THR A 147 -12.86 -8.14 -17.15
CA THR A 147 -11.42 -8.40 -17.09
C THR A 147 -10.89 -9.08 -18.34
N LYS A 148 -11.69 -9.96 -18.95
CA LYS A 148 -11.33 -10.58 -20.22
C LYS A 148 -11.14 -9.54 -21.32
N ASP A 149 -12.10 -8.64 -21.49
CA ASP A 149 -12.05 -7.60 -22.53
C ASP A 149 -10.91 -6.60 -22.28
N GLN A 150 -10.64 -6.28 -21.01
CA GLN A 150 -9.48 -5.46 -20.61
C GLN A 150 -8.16 -6.12 -21.01
N LEU A 151 -7.99 -7.42 -20.71
CA LEU A 151 -6.78 -8.16 -21.04
C LEU A 151 -6.61 -8.34 -22.55
N ASP A 152 -7.68 -8.68 -23.27
CA ASP A 152 -7.66 -8.80 -24.73
C ASP A 152 -7.26 -7.45 -25.37
N TYR A 153 -7.77 -6.34 -24.86
CA TYR A 153 -7.33 -5.01 -25.30
C TYR A 153 -5.83 -4.79 -25.02
N CYS A 154 -5.36 -5.07 -23.80
CA CYS A 154 -3.97 -4.87 -23.41
C CYS A 154 -2.99 -5.69 -24.26
N LEU A 155 -3.31 -6.95 -24.53
CA LEU A 155 -2.46 -7.86 -25.30
C LEU A 155 -2.36 -7.46 -26.79
N ASN A 156 -3.37 -6.77 -27.31
CA ASN A 156 -3.37 -6.24 -28.68
C ASN A 156 -2.69 -4.86 -28.82
N HIS A 157 -2.32 -4.21 -27.71
CA HIS A 157 -1.76 -2.85 -27.70
C HIS A 157 -0.46 -2.75 -26.88
N LEU A 158 0.35 -3.83 -26.87
CA LEU A 158 1.59 -3.92 -26.09
C LEU A 158 2.69 -2.95 -26.54
N GLU A 159 2.57 -2.36 -27.73
CA GLU A 159 3.51 -1.39 -28.27
C GLU A 159 3.60 -0.09 -27.45
N ASN A 160 2.51 0.29 -26.75
CA ASN A 160 2.49 1.46 -25.87
C ASN A 160 1.86 1.13 -24.52
N LYS A 161 2.64 0.49 -23.64
CA LYS A 161 2.18 0.09 -22.30
C LYS A 161 1.74 1.26 -21.39
N LYS A 162 2.17 2.48 -21.69
CA LYS A 162 1.78 3.69 -20.94
C LYS A 162 0.45 4.29 -21.42
N GLU A 163 -0.14 3.76 -22.49
CA GLU A 163 -1.46 4.18 -22.98
C GLU A 163 -2.55 3.80 -21.98
N TRP A 164 -3.59 4.62 -21.92
CA TRP A 164 -4.77 4.37 -21.10
C TRP A 164 -5.68 3.35 -21.76
N LEU A 165 -6.31 2.50 -20.95
CA LEU A 165 -7.45 1.73 -21.39
C LEU A 165 -8.59 2.70 -21.77
N PRO A 166 -9.34 2.38 -22.83
CA PRO A 166 -10.60 3.06 -23.10
C PRO A 166 -11.51 3.03 -21.86
N ARG A 167 -12.15 4.17 -21.57
CA ARG A 167 -13.02 4.33 -20.39
C ARG A 167 -14.17 3.31 -20.30
N TYR A 168 -14.60 2.77 -21.43
CA TYR A 168 -15.66 1.74 -21.44
C TYR A 168 -15.15 0.37 -20.97
N LEU A 169 -13.83 0.13 -20.98
CA LEU A 169 -13.22 -1.08 -20.44
C LEU A 169 -12.94 -0.96 -18.95
N HIS A 170 -12.52 0.22 -18.49
CA HIS A 170 -12.22 0.46 -17.08
C HIS A 170 -12.40 1.96 -16.73
N ASP A 171 -13.03 2.22 -15.58
CA ASP A 171 -13.13 3.54 -14.95
C ASP A 171 -12.97 3.32 -13.44
N PRO A 172 -11.94 3.87 -12.76
CA PRO A 172 -11.08 5.02 -13.11
C PRO A 172 -10.05 4.77 -14.24
N PRO A 173 -9.33 5.80 -14.74
CA PRO A 173 -8.27 5.61 -15.74
C PRO A 173 -7.26 4.55 -15.30
N LEU A 174 -6.89 3.64 -16.21
CA LEU A 174 -5.94 2.55 -15.97
C LEU A 174 -5.02 2.42 -17.18
N THR A 175 -3.70 2.40 -17.01
CA THR A 175 -2.76 2.17 -18.11
C THR A 175 -2.70 0.68 -18.47
N ILE A 176 -2.28 0.36 -19.69
CA ILE A 176 -2.06 -1.03 -20.13
C ILE A 176 -1.08 -1.74 -19.20
N GLU A 177 0.03 -1.10 -18.84
CA GLU A 177 1.01 -1.64 -17.89
C GLU A 177 0.37 -1.98 -16.55
N ARG A 178 -0.42 -1.06 -15.98
CA ARG A 178 -1.05 -1.27 -14.69
C ARG A 178 -2.10 -2.37 -14.75
N CYS A 179 -2.91 -2.40 -15.81
CA CYS A 179 -3.90 -3.45 -16.05
C CYS A 179 -3.23 -4.83 -16.08
N LEU A 180 -2.12 -4.97 -16.82
CA LEU A 180 -1.36 -6.21 -16.86
C LEU A 180 -0.75 -6.56 -15.50
N SER A 181 -0.18 -5.58 -14.78
CA SER A 181 0.42 -5.80 -13.45
C SER A 181 -0.60 -6.35 -12.43
N LEU A 182 -1.84 -5.87 -12.45
CA LEU A 182 -2.89 -6.34 -11.53
C LEU A 182 -3.47 -7.72 -11.91
N ASN A 183 -3.39 -8.12 -13.19
CA ASN A 183 -4.12 -9.29 -13.70
C ASN A 183 -3.22 -10.46 -14.13
N GLN A 184 -1.92 -10.24 -14.35
CA GLN A 184 -1.04 -11.30 -14.83
C GLN A 184 -0.53 -12.18 -13.70
N GLU A 185 -0.47 -13.48 -13.98
CA GLU A 185 0.22 -14.43 -13.13
C GLU A 185 1.71 -14.07 -13.06
N ASN A 186 2.32 -14.22 -11.87
CA ASN A 186 3.74 -13.89 -11.64
C ASN A 186 4.08 -12.41 -11.82
N SER A 187 3.07 -11.51 -11.82
CA SER A 187 3.36 -10.09 -11.72
C SER A 187 4.02 -9.76 -10.37
N ILE A 188 4.58 -8.56 -10.27
CA ILE A 188 5.21 -8.08 -9.04
C ILE A 188 4.22 -7.91 -7.89
N GLU A 189 2.92 -7.83 -8.21
CA GLU A 189 1.80 -7.64 -7.28
C GLU A 189 1.02 -8.95 -7.02
N ASP A 190 1.33 -10.03 -7.75
CA ASP A 190 0.74 -11.35 -7.56
C ASP A 190 1.35 -12.06 -6.33
N LEU A 191 1.05 -11.52 -5.15
CA LEU A 191 1.68 -11.91 -3.88
C LEU A 191 0.79 -12.81 -3.01
N PHE A 192 -0.51 -12.81 -3.27
CA PHE A 192 -1.52 -13.43 -2.40
C PHE A 192 -2.42 -14.43 -3.13
N SER A 193 -2.08 -14.82 -4.36
CA SER A 193 -2.88 -15.79 -5.09
C SER A 193 -2.80 -17.17 -4.47
N SER A 194 -3.95 -17.85 -4.40
CA SER A 194 -4.04 -19.17 -3.76
C SER A 194 -3.39 -20.31 -4.54
N ASP A 195 -3.03 -20.09 -5.80
CA ASP A 195 -2.39 -21.03 -6.72
C ASP A 195 -0.85 -20.82 -6.84
N LEU A 196 -0.27 -19.92 -6.05
CA LEU A 196 1.19 -19.75 -5.97
C LEU A 196 1.85 -21.04 -5.46
N ARG A 197 2.86 -21.52 -6.19
CA ARG A 197 3.67 -22.68 -5.80
C ARG A 197 4.61 -22.34 -4.65
N ASP A 198 5.05 -23.35 -3.91
CA ASP A 198 6.00 -23.19 -2.79
C ASP A 198 7.28 -22.45 -3.18
N GLU A 199 7.77 -22.64 -4.41
CA GLU A 199 8.95 -21.91 -4.92
C GLU A 199 8.67 -20.40 -5.10
N GLN A 200 7.47 -20.04 -5.58
CA GLN A 200 7.04 -18.64 -5.72
C GLN A 200 6.87 -18.01 -4.34
N LEU A 201 6.17 -18.69 -3.43
CA LEU A 201 6.00 -18.24 -2.04
C LEU A 201 7.36 -18.05 -1.36
N LYS A 202 8.28 -19.01 -1.52
CA LYS A 202 9.63 -18.88 -1.00
C LYS A 202 10.33 -17.65 -1.55
N ASN A 203 10.32 -17.42 -2.86
CA ASN A 203 10.93 -16.24 -3.47
C ASN A 203 10.31 -14.92 -2.95
N ILE A 204 9.01 -14.89 -2.69
CA ILE A 204 8.33 -13.70 -2.15
C ILE A 204 8.76 -13.42 -0.70
N TYR A 205 8.82 -14.44 0.15
CA TYR A 205 8.91 -14.25 1.61
C TYR A 205 10.28 -14.61 2.24
N GLU A 206 11.19 -15.32 1.55
CA GLU A 206 12.40 -15.88 2.16
C GLU A 206 13.35 -14.84 2.77
N ASN A 207 13.32 -13.59 2.28
CA ASN A 207 14.22 -12.52 2.70
C ASN A 207 13.56 -11.55 3.70
N ILE A 208 12.33 -11.82 4.13
CA ILE A 208 11.60 -10.96 5.06
C ILE A 208 11.88 -11.40 6.49
N GLU A 209 12.62 -10.58 7.24
CA GLU A 209 12.94 -10.85 8.64
C GLU A 209 11.98 -10.16 9.62
N THR A 210 11.25 -9.15 9.14
CA THR A 210 10.32 -8.38 9.97
C THR A 210 9.10 -9.24 10.31
N PRO A 211 8.71 -9.39 11.59
CA PRO A 211 7.54 -10.20 11.95
C PRO A 211 6.25 -9.69 11.30
N ILE A 212 5.57 -10.57 10.58
CA ILE A 212 4.26 -10.34 9.96
C ILE A 212 3.18 -10.97 10.86
N THR A 213 2.02 -10.32 11.00
CA THR A 213 0.85 -10.80 11.74
C THR A 213 -0.42 -10.55 10.95
#